data_AF-A0A399XD05-F1
#
_entry.id   AF-A0A399XD05-F1
#
_cell.length_a   1.000
_cell.length_b   1.000
_cell.length_c   1.000
_cell.angle_alpha   90.00
_cell.angle_beta   90.00
_cell.angle_gamma   90.00
#
_symmetry.space_group_name_H-M   'P 1'
#
loop_
_entity.id
_entity.type
_entity.pdbx_description
1 polymer ?
#
loop_
_entity_poly.entity_id
_entity_poly.type
_entity_poly.pdbx_seq_one_letter_code
_entity_poly.pdbx_strand_id
1 'polypeptide(L)'
;MFFQDEARFGRMSNPARCWAPAGFRPIVPMQRVREYTYIYGAVCPADGDSFSLILPSANTEMMALYLREFSLFYKDYRIVMVMDGAPWHKAKDLEPFENIRIVFSPHIARNSILRNICGNICGNIFVKTISKTGSGLRWESWKRS
;
A
#
# COMPACT_ATOMS: atom_id res chain seq x y z
N MET A 1 -7.60 -14.23 -8.64
CA MET A 1 -7.90 -13.75 -7.26
C MET A 1 -6.86 -12.71 -6.93
N PHE A 2 -7.28 -11.52 -6.48
CA PHE A 2 -6.38 -10.42 -6.19
C PHE A 2 -6.29 -10.15 -4.69
N PHE A 3 -5.09 -9.82 -4.20
CA PHE A 3 -4.86 -9.35 -2.83
C PHE A 3 -4.57 -7.87 -2.89
N GLN A 4 -5.36 -7.09 -2.17
CA GLN A 4 -5.27 -5.64 -2.16
C GLN A 4 -4.75 -5.15 -0.81
N ASP A 5 -3.90 -4.12 -0.85
CA ASP A 5 -3.34 -3.44 0.31
C ASP A 5 -3.15 -1.94 0.03
N GLU A 6 -2.99 -1.15 1.08
CA GLU A 6 -2.56 0.24 1.00
C GLU A 6 -1.23 0.47 1.71
N ALA A 7 -0.37 1.28 1.09
CA ALA A 7 0.83 1.78 1.71
C ALA A 7 0.82 3.31 1.78
N ARG A 8 1.19 3.83 2.96
CA ARG A 8 1.34 5.26 3.20
C ARG A 8 2.79 5.68 2.99
N PHE A 9 2.99 6.69 2.15
CA PHE A 9 4.28 7.31 1.89
C PHE A 9 4.26 8.77 2.32
N GLY A 10 5.33 9.25 2.92
CA GLY A 10 5.46 10.65 3.33
C GLY A 10 6.92 11.00 3.60
N ARG A 11 7.23 12.30 3.62
CA ARG A 11 8.57 12.77 3.96
C ARG A 11 8.84 12.57 5.45
N MET A 12 9.41 11.42 5.78
CA MET A 12 9.97 11.14 7.10
C MET A 12 11.48 11.32 7.04
N SER A 13 11.99 12.38 7.67
CA SER A 13 13.42 12.44 7.99
C SER A 13 13.66 11.54 9.21
N ASN A 14 14.10 10.30 8.98
CA ASN A 14 14.46 9.43 10.08
C ASN A 14 15.95 9.64 10.40
N PRO A 15 16.33 10.06 11.62
CA PRO A 15 17.74 10.19 11.98
C PRO A 15 18.44 8.83 11.84
N ALA A 16 19.46 8.77 10.98
CA ALA A 16 20.29 7.60 10.86
C ALA A 16 21.41 7.63 11.91
N ARG A 17 21.92 6.45 12.27
CA ARG A 17 23.13 6.35 13.12
C ARG A 17 24.31 6.97 12.36
N CYS A 18 25.08 7.82 13.04
CA CYS A 18 26.33 8.39 12.52
C CYS A 18 27.46 8.22 13.55
N TRP A 19 28.69 8.20 13.06
CA TRP A 19 29.87 8.24 13.92
C TRP A 19 30.09 9.67 14.42
N ALA A 20 30.35 9.81 15.72
CA ALA A 20 30.66 11.08 16.36
C ALA A 20 31.85 10.90 17.33
N PRO A 21 32.69 11.93 17.54
CA PRO A 21 33.76 11.88 18.54
C PRO A 21 33.24 11.55 19.94
N ALA A 22 34.09 10.90 20.75
CA ALA A 22 33.75 10.56 22.13
C ALA A 22 33.40 11.83 22.94
N GLY A 23 32.28 11.77 23.67
CA GLY A 23 31.76 12.92 24.43
C GLY A 23 30.89 13.90 23.62
N PHE A 24 30.74 13.71 22.31
CA PHE A 24 29.90 14.57 21.47
C PHE A 24 28.58 13.87 21.10
N ARG A 25 27.45 14.53 21.40
CA ARG A 25 26.12 14.07 20.99
C ARG A 25 25.64 14.88 19.76
N PRO A 26 25.62 14.29 18.56
CA PRO A 26 25.14 14.99 17.37
C PRO A 26 23.64 15.28 17.50
N ILE A 27 23.27 16.54 17.25
CA ILE A 27 21.88 17.00 17.17
C ILE A 27 21.54 17.12 15.69
N VAL A 28 20.58 16.32 15.23
CA VAL A 28 20.13 16.33 13.84
C VAL A 28 18.71 16.91 13.80
N PRO A 29 18.43 17.94 12.99
CA PRO A 29 17.08 18.44 12.81
C PRO A 29 16.21 17.33 12.20
N MET A 30 15.13 16.99 12.90
CA MET A 30 14.11 16.06 12.40
C MET A 30 12.88 16.85 11.99
N GLN A 31 12.59 16.86 10.70
CA GLN A 31 11.33 17.37 10.17
C GLN A 31 10.36 16.21 9.95
N ARG A 32 9.28 16.16 10.74
CA ARG A 32 8.12 15.31 10.46
C ARG A 32 7.10 16.13 9.69
N VAL A 33 7.17 16.09 8.36
CA VAL A 33 6.13 16.67 7.51
C VAL A 33 4.96 15.68 7.47
N ARG A 34 3.76 16.12 7.85
CA ARG A 34 2.53 15.29 7.84
C ARG A 34 1.85 15.26 6.47
N GLU A 35 2.62 15.43 5.41
CA GLU A 35 2.15 15.26 4.04
C GLU A 35 2.35 13.79 3.68
N TYR A 36 1.23 13.14 3.39
CA TYR A 36 1.20 11.74 3.03
C TYR A 36 0.54 11.58 1.67
N THR A 37 1.08 10.63 0.91
CA THR A 37 0.49 10.09 -0.30
C THR A 37 0.26 8.61 -0.05
N TYR A 38 -0.85 8.10 -0.54
CA TYR A 38 -1.22 6.70 -0.39
C TYR A 38 -1.06 6.00 -1.72
N ILE A 39 -0.63 4.75 -1.67
CA ILE A 39 -0.61 3.89 -2.83
C ILE A 39 -1.51 2.72 -2.53
N TYR A 40 -2.46 2.53 -3.43
CA TYR A 40 -3.36 1.41 -3.44
C TYR A 40 -2.81 0.41 -4.43
N GLY A 41 -2.70 -0.85 -4.04
CA GLY A 41 -2.12 -1.89 -4.89
C GLY A 41 -2.88 -3.20 -4.74
N ALA A 42 -3.08 -3.90 -5.86
CA ALA A 42 -3.60 -5.25 -5.89
C ALA A 42 -2.73 -6.17 -6.74
N VAL A 43 -2.60 -7.42 -6.31
CA VAL A 43 -1.67 -8.39 -6.89
C VAL A 43 -2.39 -9.74 -7.07
N CYS A 44 -2.21 -10.38 -8.22
CA CYS A 44 -2.63 -11.76 -8.45
C CYS A 44 -1.41 -12.67 -8.41
N PRO A 45 -1.19 -13.45 -7.34
CA PRO A 45 -0.02 -14.31 -7.22
C PRO A 45 0.01 -15.45 -8.24
N ALA A 46 -1.16 -15.86 -8.75
CA ALA A 46 -1.28 -16.93 -9.73
C ALA A 46 -0.78 -16.49 -11.11
N ASP A 47 -1.21 -15.31 -11.55
CA ASP A 47 -0.90 -14.80 -12.89
C ASP A 47 0.34 -13.87 -12.89
N GLY A 48 0.75 -13.40 -11.71
CA GLY A 48 1.82 -12.40 -11.56
C GLY A 48 1.37 -10.97 -11.87
N ASP A 49 0.09 -10.77 -12.20
CA ASP A 49 -0.48 -9.47 -12.52
C ASP A 49 -0.58 -8.54 -11.31
N SER A 50 -0.46 -7.25 -11.58
CA SER A 50 -0.54 -6.21 -10.55
C SER A 50 -1.18 -4.94 -11.07
N PHE A 51 -1.96 -4.29 -10.23
CA PHE A 51 -2.55 -2.99 -10.48
C PHE A 51 -2.25 -2.07 -9.31
N SER A 52 -1.97 -0.79 -9.57
CA SER A 52 -1.66 0.17 -8.51
C SER A 52 -2.03 1.59 -8.89
N LEU A 53 -2.48 2.38 -7.92
CA LEU A 53 -2.84 3.77 -8.08
C LEU A 53 -2.29 4.62 -6.92
N ILE A 54 -1.77 5.81 -7.23
CA ILE A 54 -1.31 6.76 -6.23
C ILE A 54 -2.44 7.76 -5.96
N LEU A 55 -2.89 7.85 -4.71
CA LEU A 55 -4.01 8.67 -4.28
C LEU A 55 -3.63 9.57 -3.08
N PRO A 56 -4.28 10.74 -2.93
CA PRO A 56 -3.89 11.73 -1.93
C PRO A 56 -4.25 11.33 -0.48
N SER A 57 -5.23 10.45 -0.26
CA SER A 57 -5.74 10.10 1.06
C SER A 57 -6.20 8.65 1.15
N ALA A 58 -6.22 8.11 2.38
CA ALA A 58 -6.86 6.84 2.71
C ALA A 58 -8.28 7.05 3.21
N ASN A 59 -9.26 7.11 2.31
CA ASN A 59 -10.68 7.25 2.65
C ASN A 59 -11.56 6.40 1.72
N THR A 60 -12.87 6.36 2.02
CA THR A 60 -13.85 5.58 1.25
C THR A 60 -13.96 6.03 -0.20
N GLU A 61 -13.92 7.33 -0.47
CA GLU A 61 -14.03 7.89 -1.82
C GLU A 61 -12.86 7.45 -2.71
N MET A 62 -11.64 7.50 -2.18
CA MET A 62 -10.43 7.05 -2.86
C MET A 62 -10.44 5.55 -3.09
N MET A 63 -10.98 4.77 -2.14
CA MET A 63 -11.18 3.32 -2.32
C MET A 63 -12.20 3.03 -3.43
N ALA A 64 -13.33 3.75 -3.48
CA ALA A 64 -14.32 3.59 -4.53
C ALA A 64 -13.74 3.93 -5.92
N LEU A 65 -12.96 5.02 -6.01
CA LEU A 65 -12.25 5.41 -7.22
C LEU A 65 -11.24 4.33 -7.66
N TYR A 66 -10.46 3.80 -6.71
CA TYR A 66 -9.53 2.71 -6.98
C TYR A 66 -10.24 1.47 -7.55
N LEU A 67 -11.34 1.04 -6.92
CA LEU A 67 -12.09 -0.13 -7.36
C LEU A 67 -12.76 0.08 -8.72
N ARG A 68 -13.22 1.31 -9.02
CA ARG A 68 -13.77 1.65 -10.34
C ARG A 68 -12.72 1.53 -11.43
N GLU A 69 -11.54 2.13 -11.25
CA GLU A 69 -10.44 2.02 -12.21
C GLU A 69 -9.97 0.57 -12.36
N PHE A 70 -9.88 -0.18 -11.25
CA PHE A 70 -9.53 -1.59 -11.27
C PHE A 70 -10.58 -2.44 -12.01
N SER A 71 -11.87 -2.18 -11.76
CA SER A 71 -13.01 -2.84 -12.43
C SER A 71 -12.96 -2.62 -13.94
N LEU A 72 -12.69 -1.40 -14.38
CA LEU A 72 -12.57 -1.05 -15.80
C LEU A 72 -11.34 -1.72 -16.45
N PHE A 73 -10.20 -1.72 -15.76
CA PHE A 73 -8.98 -2.34 -16.27
C PHE A 73 -9.15 -3.85 -16.49
N TYR A 74 -9.88 -4.52 -15.60
CA TYR A 74 -10.18 -5.95 -15.67
C TYR A 74 -11.66 -6.22 -15.98
N LYS A 75 -12.27 -5.42 -16.87
CA LYS A 75 -13.71 -5.52 -17.20
C LYS A 75 -14.16 -6.91 -17.66
N ASP A 76 -13.28 -7.64 -18.34
CA ASP A 76 -13.56 -8.95 -18.93
C ASP A 76 -13.33 -10.10 -17.93
N TYR A 77 -12.89 -9.82 -16.71
CA TYR A 77 -12.57 -10.81 -15.68
C TYR A 77 -13.55 -10.77 -14.51
N ARG A 78 -13.86 -11.94 -13.96
CA ARG A 78 -14.54 -12.05 -12.65
C ARG A 78 -13.51 -12.16 -11.55
N ILE A 79 -13.48 -11.16 -10.67
CA ILE A 79 -12.40 -10.99 -9.70
C ILE A 79 -12.94 -11.22 -8.29
N VAL A 80 -12.25 -12.08 -7.56
CA VAL A 80 -12.35 -12.13 -6.10
C VAL A 80 -11.23 -11.27 -5.54
N MET A 81 -11.59 -10.17 -4.88
CA MET A 81 -10.65 -9.25 -4.25
C MET A 81 -10.60 -9.50 -2.76
N VAL A 82 -9.42 -9.84 -2.25
CA VAL A 82 -9.14 -10.06 -0.83
C VAL A 82 -8.57 -8.77 -0.25
N MET A 83 -9.25 -8.19 0.72
CA MET A 83 -8.84 -6.96 1.41
C MET A 83 -8.63 -7.23 2.89
N ASP A 84 -7.78 -6.43 3.55
CA ASP A 84 -7.80 -6.38 5.01
C ASP A 84 -9.13 -5.74 5.48
N GLY A 85 -9.58 -6.00 6.70
CA GLY A 85 -10.91 -5.53 7.13
C GLY A 85 -10.91 -4.09 7.66
N ALA A 86 -10.02 -3.21 7.17
CA ALA A 86 -9.94 -1.83 7.65
C ALA A 86 -11.31 -1.11 7.61
N PRO A 87 -11.57 -0.15 8.52
CA PRO A 87 -12.89 0.48 8.63
C PRO A 87 -13.39 1.12 7.32
N TRP A 88 -12.49 1.69 6.51
CA TRP A 88 -12.82 2.27 5.20
C TRP A 88 -13.11 1.22 4.12
N HIS A 89 -12.78 -0.06 4.33
CA HIS A 89 -13.17 -1.15 3.43
C HIS A 89 -14.60 -1.65 3.69
N LYS A 90 -15.19 -1.27 4.83
CA LYS A 90 -16.53 -1.69 5.26
C LYS A 90 -17.58 -0.59 5.11
N ALA A 91 -17.21 0.53 4.48
CA ALA A 91 -18.16 1.60 4.23
C ALA A 91 -19.31 1.04 3.37
N LYS A 92 -20.55 1.28 3.83
CA LYS A 92 -21.78 0.84 3.14
C LYS A 92 -21.97 1.49 1.76
N ASP A 93 -21.11 2.46 1.42
CA ASP A 93 -21.20 3.31 0.23
C ASP A 93 -20.25 2.87 -0.90
N LEU A 94 -19.58 1.71 -0.77
CA LEU A 94 -18.84 1.15 -1.90
C LEU A 94 -19.84 0.70 -2.97
N GLU A 95 -19.77 1.34 -4.16
CA GLU A 95 -20.64 1.00 -5.29
C GLU A 95 -20.58 -0.51 -5.57
N PRO A 96 -21.72 -1.16 -5.85
CA PRO A 96 -21.71 -2.55 -6.26
C PRO A 96 -21.07 -2.66 -7.65
N PHE A 97 -19.92 -3.35 -7.74
CA PHE A 97 -19.26 -3.68 -9.00
C PHE A 97 -19.76 -5.02 -9.52
N GLU A 98 -20.11 -5.11 -10.80
CA GLU A 98 -20.62 -6.36 -11.41
C GLU A 98 -19.56 -7.46 -11.49
N ASN A 99 -18.28 -7.07 -11.68
CA ASN A 99 -17.18 -7.99 -11.95
C ASN A 99 -16.27 -8.25 -10.72
N ILE A 100 -16.46 -7.52 -9.61
CA ILE A 100 -15.63 -7.65 -8.40
C ILE A 100 -16.47 -8.16 -7.23
N ARG A 101 -16.00 -9.22 -6.59
CA ARG A 101 -16.52 -9.72 -5.31
C ARG A 101 -15.47 -9.54 -4.22
N ILE A 102 -15.79 -8.72 -3.23
CA ILE A 102 -14.89 -8.42 -2.10
C ILE A 102 -15.04 -9.50 -1.03
N VAL A 103 -13.90 -9.99 -0.53
CA VAL A 103 -13.79 -10.93 0.58
C VAL A 103 -12.83 -10.34 1.61
N PHE A 104 -13.30 -10.17 2.84
CA PHE A 104 -12.45 -9.70 3.92
C PHE A 104 -11.68 -10.85 4.53
N SER A 105 -10.36 -10.67 4.69
CA SER A 105 -9.57 -11.63 5.46
C SER A 105 -10.00 -11.59 6.93
N PRO A 106 -10.17 -12.75 7.60
CA PRO A 106 -10.40 -12.78 9.04
C PRO A 106 -9.21 -12.10 9.73
N HIS A 107 -9.51 -11.09 10.56
CA HIS A 107 -8.56 -10.22 11.23
C HIS A 107 -7.50 -10.92 12.11
N ILE A 108 -7.62 -12.23 12.33
CA ILE A 108 -6.87 -13.03 13.32
C ILE A 108 -6.08 -14.16 12.65
N ALA A 109 -5.36 -13.89 11.57
CA ALA A 109 -4.38 -14.85 11.06
C ALA A 109 -3.01 -14.19 10.95
N ARG A 110 -2.34 -14.04 12.10
CA ARG A 110 -0.96 -13.51 12.19
C ARG A 110 0.04 -14.32 11.34
N ASN A 111 -0.30 -15.56 10.98
CA ASN A 111 0.55 -16.49 10.22
C ASN A 111 -0.13 -17.02 8.93
N SER A 112 -1.12 -16.34 8.37
CA SER A 112 -1.68 -16.79 7.08
C SER A 112 -0.78 -16.40 5.91
N ILE A 113 -0.69 -17.29 4.93
CA ILE A 113 -0.12 -17.01 3.60
C ILE A 113 -0.66 -15.69 3.03
N LEU A 114 -1.93 -15.37 3.31
CA LEU A 114 -2.61 -14.14 2.92
C LEU A 114 -1.89 -12.88 3.41
N ARG A 115 -1.38 -12.86 4.65
CA ARG A 115 -0.62 -11.72 5.19
C ARG A 115 0.78 -11.61 4.60
N ASN A 116 1.42 -12.75 4.30
CA ASN A 116 2.73 -12.77 3.65
C ASN A 116 2.66 -12.29 2.20
N ILE A 117 1.59 -12.65 1.47
CA ILE A 117 1.33 -12.18 0.12
C ILE A 117 1.01 -10.69 0.13
N CYS A 118 0.06 -10.26 0.97
CA CYS A 118 -0.30 -8.86 1.14
C CYS A 118 0.93 -8.01 1.55
N GLY A 119 1.68 -8.41 2.57
CA GLY A 119 2.85 -7.65 3.04
C GLY A 119 4.08 -7.66 2.13
N ASN A 120 4.50 -8.82 1.60
CA ASN A 120 5.75 -8.90 0.81
C ASN A 120 5.54 -8.60 -0.68
N ILE A 121 4.42 -9.04 -1.28
CA ILE A 121 4.19 -8.87 -2.72
C ILE A 121 3.67 -7.46 -3.02
N CYS A 122 2.72 -6.93 -2.22
CA CYS A 122 2.34 -5.52 -2.38
C CYS A 122 3.52 -4.58 -2.08
N GLY A 123 4.37 -4.90 -1.09
CA GLY A 123 5.60 -4.15 -0.80
C GLY A 123 6.47 -3.90 -2.04
N ASN A 124 6.76 -4.95 -2.82
CA ASN A 124 7.56 -4.83 -4.04
C ASN A 124 6.85 -4.05 -5.16
N ILE A 125 5.52 -4.14 -5.25
CA ILE A 125 4.74 -3.38 -6.23
C ILE A 125 4.70 -1.90 -5.87
N PHE A 126 4.52 -1.56 -4.59
CA PHE A 126 4.62 -0.17 -4.12
C PHE A 126 6.00 0.43 -4.45
N VAL A 127 7.08 -0.34 -4.27
CA VAL A 127 8.43 0.08 -4.66
C VAL A 127 8.51 0.39 -6.16
N LYS A 128 8.00 -0.52 -6.99
CA LYS A 128 8.00 -0.36 -8.46
C LYS A 128 7.14 0.82 -8.92
N THR A 129 5.95 1.01 -8.36
CA THR A 129 5.02 2.09 -8.74
C THR A 129 5.58 3.48 -8.44
N ILE A 130 6.26 3.64 -7.29
CA ILE A 130 6.94 4.92 -6.97
C ILE A 130 8.14 5.15 -7.88
N SER A 131 8.94 4.10 -8.16
CA SER A 131 10.10 4.23 -9.04
C SER A 131 9.74 4.66 -10.47
N LYS A 132 8.56 4.28 -10.96
CA LYS A 132 8.05 4.64 -12.29
C LYS A 132 7.44 6.04 -12.37
N THR A 133 6.97 6.59 -11.26
CA THR A 133 6.28 7.89 -11.23
C THR A 133 7.25 9.08 -11.11
N GLY A 134 8.56 8.84 -11.04
CA GLY A 134 9.58 9.91 -11.06
C GLY A 134 9.53 10.86 -9.87
N SER A 135 8.67 10.62 -8.88
CA SER A 135 8.65 11.39 -7.64
C SER A 135 9.97 11.15 -6.92
N GLY A 136 10.79 12.18 -6.76
CA GLY A 136 12.12 12.14 -6.11
C GLY A 136 12.09 11.81 -4.61
N LEU A 137 11.19 10.92 -4.18
CA LEU A 137 11.12 10.35 -2.85
C LEU A 137 12.31 9.40 -2.68
N ARG A 138 13.37 9.92 -2.08
CA ARG A 138 14.64 9.20 -1.87
C ARG A 138 14.46 8.05 -0.87
N TRP A 139 14.96 6.89 -1.30
CA TRP A 139 14.76 5.55 -0.77
C TRP A 139 15.80 5.14 0.27
N GLU A 140 15.56 5.34 1.57
CA GLU A 140 16.38 4.69 2.59
C GLU A 140 15.53 4.27 3.79
N SER A 141 15.16 2.97 3.85
CA SER A 141 15.08 2.12 5.06
C SER A 141 14.01 1.02 4.98
N TRP A 142 14.21 0.04 4.10
CA TRP A 142 13.69 -1.32 4.31
C TRP A 142 14.74 -2.34 3.82
N LYS A 143 15.93 -2.30 4.43
CA LYS A 143 16.71 -3.53 4.61
C LYS A 143 16.46 -3.99 6.04
N ARG A 144 15.84 -5.16 6.15
CA ARG A 144 15.71 -5.95 7.38
C ARG A 144 17.01 -5.90 8.17
N SER A 145 16.93 -5.47 9.42
CA SER A 145 17.75 -6.00 10.51
C SER A 145 17.03 -7.20 11.10
#